data_AF-A0A3M1DWU6-F1
#
_entry.id   AF-A0A3M1DWU6-F1
#
_cell.length_a   1.000
_cell.length_b   1.000
_cell.length_c   1.000
_cell.angle_alpha   90.00
_cell.angle_beta   90.00
_cell.angle_gamma   90.00
#
_symmetry.space_group_name_H-M   'P 1'
#
loop_
_entity.id
_entity.type
_entity.pdbx_description
1 polymer ?
#
loop_
_entity_poly.entity_id
_entity_poly.type
_entity_poly.pdbx_seq_one_letter_code
_entity_poly.pdbx_strand_id
1 'polypeptide(L)'
;MPGMDFSNTTSLSDRRLRALFEEGADGWATGRLVVRVRYSRGADFSGTCLYARRRIYINIGRHLRFPYRMTTYLAKAVRRGRTWYRPAYVMPLQDGCQLACFLFMHELYHLLVKRAGRNTRQKEAMCDRFAARFLADRFGVPVLDSGGRPVPRERWEFQDLDGFVEAARDKRTVRSRAARLPVAVSKGAEPGGQLPLFSSDGSWG
;
A
#
# COMPACT_ATOMS: atom_id res chain seq x y z
N MET A 1 10.99 -14.35 8.63
CA MET A 1 11.42 -13.09 8.00
C MET A 1 12.63 -12.58 8.77
N PRO A 2 13.75 -12.18 8.13
CA PRO A 2 14.80 -11.47 8.86
C PRO A 2 14.18 -10.23 9.50
N GLY A 3 14.17 -10.18 10.83
CA GLY A 3 13.36 -9.24 11.59
C GLY A 3 13.69 -7.77 11.32
N MET A 4 12.68 -6.92 11.41
CA MET A 4 12.83 -5.47 11.41
C MET A 4 13.52 -5.04 12.71
N ASP A 5 14.67 -4.38 12.59
CA ASP A 5 15.31 -3.68 13.69
C ASP A 5 14.59 -2.34 13.88
N PHE A 6 13.75 -2.26 14.90
CA PHE A 6 12.87 -1.11 15.14
C PHE A 6 13.18 -0.47 16.49
N SER A 7 13.20 0.86 16.51
CA SER A 7 13.27 1.66 17.72
C SER A 7 12.41 2.91 17.56
N ASN A 8 11.66 3.24 18.60
CA ASN A 8 10.78 4.40 18.68
C ASN A 8 11.13 5.21 19.93
N THR A 9 11.25 6.52 19.76
CA THR A 9 11.55 7.48 20.84
C THR A 9 10.43 8.50 21.03
N THR A 10 9.27 8.22 20.44
CA THR A 10 8.03 9.00 20.61
C THR A 10 7.12 8.36 21.64
N SER A 11 6.06 9.07 22.04
CA SER A 11 4.99 8.53 22.90
C SER A 11 4.03 7.58 22.17
N LEU A 12 4.22 7.33 20.87
CA LEU A 12 3.38 6.40 20.11
C LEU A 12 3.63 4.95 20.55
N SER A 13 2.62 4.09 20.41
CA SER A 13 2.74 2.69 20.81
C SER A 13 3.71 1.90 19.89
N ASP A 14 4.82 1.43 20.44
CA ASP A 14 5.80 0.56 19.77
C ASP A 14 5.18 -0.66 19.11
N ARG A 15 4.34 -1.39 19.86
CA ARG A 15 3.67 -2.63 19.38
C ARG A 15 2.86 -2.35 18.12
N ARG A 16 2.01 -1.32 18.17
CA ARG A 16 1.16 -0.89 17.05
C ARG A 16 1.98 -0.45 15.84
N LEU A 17 3.00 0.40 16.03
CA LEU A 17 3.86 0.86 14.93
C LEU A 17 4.59 -0.31 14.26
N ARG A 18 5.23 -1.17 15.07
CA ARG A 18 5.93 -2.35 14.57
C ARG A 18 4.99 -3.24 13.75
N ALA A 19 3.81 -3.56 14.29
CA ALA A 19 2.84 -4.39 13.59
C ALA A 19 2.43 -3.79 12.23
N LEU A 20 2.15 -2.48 12.18
CA LEU A 20 1.81 -1.80 10.93
C LEU A 20 2.95 -1.81 9.91
N PHE A 21 4.19 -1.62 10.37
CA PHE A 21 5.35 -1.60 9.49
C PHE A 21 5.70 -3.00 8.97
N GLU A 22 5.56 -4.02 9.81
CA GLU A 22 5.72 -5.42 9.42
C GLU A 22 4.64 -5.85 8.43
N GLU A 23 3.38 -5.47 8.66
CA GLU A 23 2.27 -5.68 7.74
C GLU A 23 2.53 -5.01 6.38
N GLY A 24 2.91 -3.73 6.37
CA GLY A 24 3.21 -2.99 5.13
C GLY A 24 4.44 -3.51 4.38
N ALA A 25 5.40 -4.09 5.09
CA ALA A 25 6.61 -4.69 4.50
C ALA A 25 6.39 -6.15 4.06
N ASP A 26 5.27 -6.78 4.40
CA ASP A 26 5.04 -8.19 4.12
C ASP A 26 5.08 -8.49 2.61
N GLY A 27 5.73 -9.60 2.26
CA GLY A 27 5.94 -10.02 0.87
C GLY A 27 6.96 -9.20 0.07
N TRP A 28 7.61 -8.18 0.65
CA TRP A 28 8.66 -7.40 -0.01
C TRP A 28 10.07 -7.81 0.44
N ALA A 29 11.05 -7.81 -0.47
CA ALA A 29 12.43 -8.19 -0.16
C ALA A 29 13.19 -7.05 0.55
N THR A 30 12.76 -6.67 1.75
CA THR A 30 13.39 -5.59 2.53
C THR A 30 14.73 -6.01 3.15
N GLY A 31 14.93 -7.32 3.38
CA GLY A 31 16.07 -7.85 4.14
C GLY A 31 16.04 -7.36 5.59
N ARG A 32 17.20 -7.18 6.23
CA ARG A 32 17.27 -6.59 7.58
C ARG A 32 17.06 -5.08 7.50
N LEU A 33 15.80 -4.65 7.53
CA LEU A 33 15.40 -3.25 7.52
C LEU A 33 15.54 -2.65 8.92
N VAL A 34 16.18 -1.48 9.00
CA VAL A 34 16.31 -0.71 10.25
C VAL A 34 15.32 0.45 10.20
N VAL A 35 14.42 0.55 11.17
CA VAL A 35 13.43 1.64 11.27
C VAL A 35 13.62 2.40 12.57
N ARG A 36 13.65 3.72 12.49
CA ARG A 36 13.80 4.62 13.63
C ARG A 36 12.70 5.68 13.61
N VAL A 37 11.84 5.68 14.62
CA VAL A 37 10.77 6.66 14.81
C VAL A 37 11.18 7.62 15.93
N ARG A 38 11.12 8.93 15.67
CA ARG A 38 11.52 9.95 16.63
C ARG A 38 10.70 11.22 16.48
N TYR A 39 10.79 12.10 17.47
CA TYR A 39 10.21 13.42 17.32
C TYR A 39 11.06 14.30 16.39
N SER A 40 10.38 15.09 15.57
CA SER A 40 10.96 16.16 14.77
C SER A 40 11.43 17.32 15.66
N ARG A 41 12.44 18.08 15.20
CA ARG A 41 12.99 19.26 15.90
C ARG A 41 12.29 20.58 15.55
N GLY A 42 11.20 20.54 14.77
CA GLY A 42 10.45 21.74 14.40
C GLY A 42 9.55 21.59 13.17
N ALA A 43 9.78 20.60 12.32
CA ALA A 43 8.87 20.28 11.22
C ALA A 43 7.68 19.45 11.70
N ASP A 44 6.53 19.57 11.01
CA ASP A 44 5.36 18.72 11.20
C ASP A 44 5.71 17.24 11.11
N PHE A 45 6.45 16.84 10.08
CA PHE A 45 6.98 15.49 9.93
C PHE A 45 8.07 15.45 8.85
N SER A 46 8.82 14.34 8.80
CA SER A 46 9.64 13.99 7.63
C SER A 46 9.96 12.50 7.61
N GLY A 47 10.11 11.96 6.41
CA GLY A 47 10.66 10.64 6.14
C GLY A 47 12.06 10.74 5.54
N THR A 48 12.90 9.72 5.74
CA THR A 48 14.15 9.59 4.98
C THR A 48 14.56 8.13 4.86
N CYS A 49 14.82 7.68 3.65
CA CYS A 49 15.37 6.35 3.34
C CYS A 49 16.86 6.40 2.95
N LEU A 50 17.71 5.78 3.77
CA LEU A 50 19.13 5.55 3.45
C LEU A 50 19.31 4.19 2.78
N TYR A 51 19.24 4.17 1.44
CA TYR A 51 19.22 2.94 0.63
C TYR A 51 20.36 1.96 0.94
N ALA A 52 21.60 2.44 0.94
CA ALA A 52 22.79 1.61 1.14
C ALA A 52 22.79 0.90 2.50
N ARG A 53 22.19 1.54 3.51
CA ARG A 53 22.14 1.03 4.89
C ARG A 53 20.81 0.37 5.23
N ARG A 54 19.87 0.30 4.28
CA ARG A 54 18.49 -0.20 4.47
C ARG A 54 17.89 0.36 5.75
N ARG A 55 17.90 1.69 5.87
CA ARG A 55 17.46 2.39 7.06
C ARG A 55 16.43 3.46 6.73
N ILE A 56 15.31 3.42 7.44
CA ILE A 56 14.24 4.41 7.34
C ILE A 56 14.19 5.20 8.65
N TYR A 57 14.19 6.53 8.53
CA TYR A 57 13.93 7.46 9.64
C TYR A 57 12.56 8.10 9.44
N ILE A 58 11.79 8.14 10.52
CA ILE A 58 10.47 8.76 10.56
C ILE A 58 10.51 9.79 11.69
N ASN A 59 10.29 11.06 11.35
CA ASN A 59 10.25 12.16 12.28
C ASN A 59 8.83 12.70 12.36
N ILE A 60 8.29 12.88 13.56
CA ILE A 60 6.91 13.34 13.79
C ILE A 60 6.94 14.54 14.74
N GLY A 61 6.21 15.61 14.42
CA GLY A 61 6.10 16.80 15.25
C GLY A 61 5.29 16.53 16.52
N ARG A 62 5.77 17.01 17.67
CA ARG A 62 5.05 16.90 18.95
C ARG A 62 3.79 17.77 18.99
N HIS A 63 3.77 18.82 18.18
CA HIS A 63 2.69 19.81 18.11
C HIS A 63 1.54 19.40 17.21
N LEU A 64 1.65 18.27 16.51
CA LEU A 64 0.60 17.80 15.61
C LEU A 64 -0.68 17.50 16.39
N ARG A 65 -1.79 17.97 15.82
CA ARG A 65 -3.14 17.71 16.32
C ARG A 65 -3.84 16.77 15.35
N PHE A 66 -4.62 15.86 15.91
CA PHE A 66 -5.37 14.87 15.14
C PHE A 66 -6.89 15.14 15.28
N PRO A 67 -7.68 14.95 14.21
CA PRO A 67 -7.30 14.41 12.91
C PRO A 67 -6.38 15.36 12.11
N TYR A 68 -5.26 14.84 11.63
CA TYR A 68 -4.27 15.60 10.87
C TYR A 68 -4.61 15.52 9.38
N ARG A 69 -4.71 16.69 8.72
CA ARG A 69 -5.04 16.79 7.30
C ARG A 69 -3.78 16.63 6.46
N MET A 70 -3.42 15.39 6.14
CA MET A 70 -2.26 15.10 5.30
C MET A 70 -2.54 15.49 3.84
N THR A 71 -1.88 16.53 3.34
CA THR A 71 -1.92 16.88 1.92
C THR A 71 -1.02 15.93 1.14
N THR A 72 -1.54 15.41 0.02
CA THR A 72 -0.87 14.41 -0.82
C THR A 72 -0.97 14.82 -2.30
N TYR A 73 0.04 14.46 -3.08
CA TYR A 73 0.10 14.76 -4.51
C TYR A 73 -0.10 13.51 -5.37
N LEU A 74 -1.10 12.73 -4.97
CA LEU A 74 -1.39 11.42 -5.55
C LEU A 74 -2.27 11.49 -6.82
N ALA A 75 -2.83 12.65 -7.16
CA ALA A 75 -3.60 12.83 -8.39
C ALA A 75 -2.75 12.73 -9.67
N LYS A 76 -3.40 12.42 -10.80
CA LYS A 76 -2.80 12.59 -12.13
C LYS A 76 -2.63 14.09 -12.40
N ALA A 77 -1.56 14.47 -13.10
CA ALA A 77 -1.47 15.84 -13.63
C ALA A 77 -2.60 16.04 -14.64
N VAL A 78 -3.34 17.13 -14.50
CA VAL A 78 -4.44 17.49 -15.39
C VAL A 78 -4.13 18.82 -16.07
N ARG A 79 -4.62 18.96 -17.30
CA ARG A 79 -4.49 20.19 -18.08
C ARG A 79 -5.72 21.07 -17.85
N ARG A 80 -5.50 22.35 -17.53
CA ARG A 80 -6.53 23.40 -17.49
C ARG A 80 -6.09 24.56 -18.36
N GLY A 81 -6.76 24.73 -19.50
CA GLY A 81 -6.33 25.66 -20.53
C GLY A 81 -4.96 25.27 -21.11
N ARG A 82 -3.97 26.17 -20.98
CA ARG A 82 -2.58 25.96 -21.41
C ARG A 82 -1.65 25.46 -20.30
N THR A 83 -2.15 25.31 -19.07
CA THR A 83 -1.33 24.99 -17.89
C THR A 83 -1.60 23.57 -17.42
N TRP A 84 -0.53 22.85 -17.07
CA TRP A 84 -0.59 21.58 -16.36
C TRP A 84 -0.51 21.85 -14.86
N TYR A 85 -1.42 21.26 -14.09
CA TYR A 85 -1.36 21.31 -12.64
C TYR A 85 -1.72 19.94 -12.05
N ARG A 86 -1.29 19.70 -10.83
CA ARG A 86 -1.62 18.49 -10.10
C ARG A 86 -2.58 18.85 -8.97
N PRO A 87 -3.80 18.29 -8.94
CA PRO A 87 -4.70 18.46 -7.81
C PRO A 87 -4.03 17.97 -6.52
N ALA A 88 -4.18 18.73 -5.44
CA ALA A 88 -3.81 18.30 -4.10
C ALA A 88 -5.03 17.62 -3.47
N TYR A 89 -4.82 16.42 -2.90
CA TYR A 89 -5.84 15.70 -2.14
C TYR A 89 -5.44 15.60 -0.68
N VAL A 90 -6.43 15.37 0.18
CA VAL A 90 -6.25 15.33 1.63
C VAL A 90 -6.65 13.96 2.17
N MET A 91 -5.83 13.41 3.06
CA MET A 91 -6.19 12.24 3.87
C MET A 91 -6.29 12.64 5.35
N PRO A 92 -7.46 12.52 5.99
CA PRO A 92 -7.63 12.82 7.40
C PRO A 92 -7.09 11.66 8.25
N LEU A 93 -5.89 11.82 8.80
CA LEU A 93 -5.23 10.83 9.64
C LEU A 93 -5.71 10.98 11.09
N GLN A 94 -6.20 9.91 11.69
CA GLN A 94 -6.84 9.92 13.01
C GLN A 94 -5.86 9.97 14.18
N ASP A 95 -4.62 9.53 13.98
CA ASP A 95 -3.59 9.53 15.02
C ASP A 95 -2.17 9.52 14.44
N GLY A 96 -1.19 9.68 15.34
CA GLY A 96 0.23 9.68 14.97
C GLY A 96 0.74 8.33 14.45
N CYS A 97 0.08 7.21 14.75
CA CYS A 97 0.45 5.92 14.18
C CYS A 97 0.08 5.83 12.70
N GLN A 98 -1.08 6.37 12.29
CA GLN A 98 -1.45 6.48 10.89
C GLN A 98 -0.48 7.39 10.12
N LEU A 99 -0.08 8.53 10.71
CA LEU A 99 0.94 9.40 10.13
C LEU A 99 2.29 8.69 9.98
N ALA A 100 2.76 8.03 11.03
CA ALA A 100 3.99 7.25 10.99
C ALA A 100 3.93 6.15 9.91
N CYS A 101 2.78 5.49 9.78
CA CYS A 101 2.53 4.47 8.76
C CYS A 101 2.58 5.05 7.35
N PHE A 102 1.94 6.20 7.11
CA PHE A 102 2.02 6.87 5.81
C PHE A 102 3.47 7.15 5.41
N LEU A 103 4.25 7.74 6.33
CA LEU A 103 5.66 8.06 6.08
C LEU A 103 6.50 6.80 5.88
N PHE A 104 6.28 5.76 6.69
CA PHE A 104 6.95 4.48 6.52
C PHE A 104 6.69 3.89 5.13
N MET A 105 5.43 3.84 4.68
CA MET A 105 5.07 3.28 3.39
C MET A 105 5.64 4.09 2.23
N HIS A 106 5.66 5.42 2.36
CA HIS A 106 6.30 6.31 1.39
C HIS A 106 7.79 5.99 1.25
N GLU A 107 8.54 5.93 2.36
CA GLU A 107 9.98 5.63 2.36
C GLU A 107 10.30 4.18 1.98
N LEU A 108 9.42 3.24 2.35
CA LEU A 108 9.51 1.85 1.92
C LEU A 108 9.42 1.78 0.40
N TYR A 109 8.47 2.49 -0.23
CA TYR A 109 8.33 2.46 -1.68
C TYR A 109 9.58 3.00 -2.39
N HIS A 110 10.23 4.04 -1.86
CA HIS A 110 11.53 4.48 -2.35
C HIS A 110 12.58 3.36 -2.33
N LEU A 111 12.64 2.60 -1.22
CA LEU A 111 13.54 1.45 -1.12
C LEU A 111 13.19 0.39 -2.17
N LEU A 112 11.90 0.06 -2.34
CA LEU A 112 11.44 -0.94 -3.31
C LEU A 112 11.77 -0.54 -4.75
N VAL A 113 11.52 0.72 -5.11
CA VAL A 113 11.90 1.30 -6.40
C VAL A 113 13.39 1.13 -6.67
N LYS A 114 14.24 1.46 -5.68
CA LYS A 114 15.69 1.32 -5.82
C LYS A 114 16.09 -0.14 -5.98
N ARG A 115 15.48 -1.06 -5.23
CA ARG A 115 15.74 -2.50 -5.30
C ARG A 115 15.27 -3.13 -6.60
N ALA A 116 14.17 -2.65 -7.16
CA ALA A 116 13.68 -3.05 -8.48
C ALA A 116 14.56 -2.53 -9.64
N GLY A 117 15.67 -1.83 -9.35
CA GLY A 117 16.58 -1.29 -10.35
C GLY A 117 15.96 -0.15 -11.17
N ARG A 118 14.88 0.47 -10.69
CA ARG A 118 14.19 1.54 -11.42
C ARG A 118 14.79 2.90 -11.09
N ASN A 119 14.76 3.84 -12.04
CA ASN A 119 15.25 5.20 -11.87
C ASN A 119 14.50 5.94 -10.75
N THR A 120 15.15 6.53 -9.77
CA THR A 120 14.46 7.20 -8.64
C THR A 120 13.92 8.60 -8.98
N ARG A 121 14.25 9.18 -10.13
CA ARG A 121 13.76 10.50 -10.55
C ARG A 121 12.25 10.46 -10.81
N GLN A 122 11.53 11.47 -10.31
CA GLN A 122 10.09 11.75 -10.55
C GLN A 122 9.09 10.72 -10.00
N LYS A 123 9.31 10.21 -8.78
CA LYS A 123 8.48 9.14 -8.18
C LYS A 123 7.76 9.49 -6.89
N GLU A 124 7.91 10.71 -6.40
CA GLU A 124 7.25 11.19 -5.17
C GLU A 124 5.74 10.89 -5.19
N ALA A 125 5.07 11.13 -6.31
CA ALA A 125 3.63 10.86 -6.44
C ALA A 125 3.29 9.36 -6.39
N MET A 126 4.20 8.46 -6.79
CA MET A 126 3.99 7.02 -6.67
C MET A 126 4.15 6.57 -5.22
N CYS A 127 5.13 7.13 -4.50
CA CYS A 127 5.33 6.89 -3.08
C CYS A 127 4.10 7.34 -2.28
N ASP A 128 3.58 8.55 -2.55
CA ASP A 128 2.34 9.04 -1.95
C ASP A 128 1.15 8.13 -2.25
N ARG A 129 0.98 7.69 -3.51
CA ARG A 129 -0.10 6.76 -3.87
C ARG A 129 0.03 5.42 -3.15
N PHE A 130 1.24 4.88 -3.05
CA PHE A 130 1.47 3.61 -2.38
C PHE A 130 1.14 3.70 -0.88
N ALA A 131 1.57 4.77 -0.22
CA ALA A 131 1.21 5.04 1.17
C ALA A 131 -0.30 5.26 1.34
N ALA A 132 -0.91 6.12 0.52
CA ALA A 132 -2.33 6.41 0.57
C ALA A 132 -3.19 5.16 0.35
N ARG A 133 -2.83 4.33 -0.64
CA ARG A 133 -3.47 3.05 -0.91
C ARG A 133 -3.46 2.15 0.31
N PHE A 134 -2.30 1.95 0.92
CA PHE A 134 -2.20 1.12 2.12
C PHE A 134 -3.10 1.64 3.25
N LEU A 135 -3.13 2.96 3.48
CA LEU A 135 -3.98 3.54 4.52
C LEU A 135 -5.48 3.42 4.20
N ALA A 136 -5.86 3.65 2.94
CA ALA A 136 -7.24 3.49 2.49
C ALA A 136 -7.70 2.03 2.65
N ASP A 137 -6.89 1.06 2.23
CA ASP A 137 -7.19 -0.37 2.33
C ASP A 137 -7.26 -0.85 3.77
N ARG A 138 -6.27 -0.44 4.58
CA ARG A 138 -6.10 -0.98 5.93
C ARG A 138 -7.03 -0.36 6.96
N PHE A 139 -7.33 0.93 6.82
CA PHE A 139 -8.06 1.71 7.82
C PHE A 139 -9.32 2.38 7.27
N GLY A 140 -9.61 2.26 5.97
CA GLY A 140 -10.73 2.96 5.35
C GLY A 140 -10.54 4.48 5.30
N VAL A 141 -9.30 4.99 5.36
CA VAL A 141 -9.08 6.45 5.31
C VAL A 141 -9.53 6.99 3.95
N PRO A 142 -10.49 7.94 3.90
CA PRO A 142 -10.93 8.50 2.63
C PRO A 142 -9.86 9.44 2.06
N VAL A 143 -9.76 9.47 0.73
CA VAL A 143 -9.05 10.53 -0.01
C VAL A 143 -10.06 11.61 -0.35
N LEU A 144 -9.81 12.85 0.06
CA LEU A 144 -10.69 13.98 -0.11
C LEU A 144 -10.12 14.97 -1.13
N ASP A 145 -10.98 15.62 -1.91
CA ASP A 145 -10.60 16.75 -2.74
C ASP A 145 -10.44 18.04 -1.91
N SER A 146 -10.10 19.15 -2.57
CA SER A 146 -9.97 20.47 -1.92
C SER A 146 -11.28 20.97 -1.30
N GLY A 147 -12.43 20.47 -1.74
CA GLY A 147 -13.75 20.77 -1.19
C GLY A 147 -14.16 19.82 -0.06
N GLY A 148 -13.30 18.89 0.35
CA GLY A 148 -13.59 17.91 1.40
C GLY A 148 -14.48 16.75 0.93
N ARG A 149 -14.69 16.58 -0.37
CA ARG A 149 -15.52 15.50 -0.91
C ARG A 149 -14.69 14.25 -1.16
N PRO A 150 -15.20 13.05 -0.84
CA PRO A 150 -14.51 11.80 -1.16
C PRO A 150 -14.22 11.67 -2.66
N VAL A 151 -13.00 11.26 -2.98
CA VAL A 151 -12.54 11.02 -4.34
C VAL A 151 -12.57 9.51 -4.62
N PRO A 152 -13.28 9.05 -5.67
CA PRO A 152 -13.29 7.66 -6.08
C PRO A 152 -11.88 7.11 -6.35
N ARG A 153 -11.67 5.84 -6.02
CA ARG A 153 -10.36 5.18 -6.04
C ARG A 153 -9.69 5.24 -7.41
N GLU A 154 -10.47 5.08 -8.46
CA GLU A 154 -10.02 5.01 -9.86
C GLU A 154 -9.40 6.35 -10.31
N ARG A 155 -9.78 7.46 -9.68
CA ARG A 155 -9.24 8.79 -10.00
C ARG A 155 -7.84 9.01 -9.44
N TRP A 156 -7.46 8.26 -8.41
CA TRP A 156 -6.20 8.51 -7.70
C TRP A 156 -5.24 7.33 -7.68
N GLU A 157 -5.73 6.10 -7.81
CA GLU A 157 -4.93 4.89 -7.99
C GLU A 157 -4.87 4.48 -9.48
N PHE A 158 -4.34 5.36 -10.34
CA PHE A 158 -4.35 5.17 -11.80
C PHE A 158 -3.06 4.56 -12.38
N GLN A 159 -2.10 4.18 -11.55
CA GLN A 159 -0.82 3.60 -11.96
C GLN A 159 -0.65 2.23 -11.31
N ASP A 160 -0.09 1.28 -12.06
CA ASP A 160 0.30 -0.01 -11.53
C ASP A 160 1.51 0.14 -10.60
N LEU A 161 1.23 0.30 -9.30
CA LEU A 161 2.27 0.47 -8.30
C LEU A 161 3.02 -0.83 -8.01
N ASP A 162 2.33 -1.97 -8.06
CA ASP A 162 2.90 -3.27 -7.69
C ASP A 162 3.78 -3.82 -8.80
N GLY A 163 3.28 -3.87 -10.04
CA GLY A 163 4.07 -4.29 -11.19
C GLY A 163 5.33 -3.45 -11.39
N PHE A 164 5.29 -2.17 -10.98
CA PHE A 164 6.44 -1.28 -11.06
C PHE A 164 7.61 -1.70 -10.14
N VAL A 165 7.30 -2.26 -8.97
CA VAL A 165 8.28 -2.71 -7.98
C VAL A 165 8.31 -4.23 -7.81
N GLU A 166 7.65 -4.99 -8.69
CA GLU A 166 7.53 -6.45 -8.59
C GLU A 166 8.89 -7.16 -8.51
N ALA A 167 9.90 -6.64 -9.21
CA ALA A 167 11.28 -7.17 -9.11
C ALA A 167 11.89 -7.08 -7.69
N ALA A 168 11.31 -6.27 -6.80
CA ALA A 168 11.69 -6.16 -5.39
C ALA A 168 10.91 -7.11 -4.46
N ARG A 169 10.04 -7.99 -4.98
CA ARG A 169 9.35 -9.02 -4.20
C ARG A 169 10.32 -10.02 -3.58
N ASP A 170 9.95 -10.54 -2.40
CA ASP A 170 10.66 -11.66 -1.82
C ASP A 170 10.27 -12.98 -2.50
N LYS A 171 11.16 -13.47 -3.37
CA LYS A 171 10.96 -14.73 -4.10
C LYS A 171 10.72 -15.94 -3.20
N ARG A 172 11.21 -15.93 -1.94
CA ARG A 172 10.95 -17.01 -0.99
C ARG A 172 9.49 -16.97 -0.53
N THR A 173 9.02 -15.80 -0.12
CA THR A 173 7.64 -15.59 0.33
C THR A 173 6.62 -15.87 -0.78
N VAL A 174 6.91 -15.45 -2.02
CA VAL A 174 6.03 -15.72 -3.19
C VAL A 174 5.85 -17.22 -3.42
N ARG A 175 6.94 -18.01 -3.38
CA ARG A 175 6.87 -19.48 -3.56
C ARG A 175 6.07 -20.16 -2.45
N SER A 176 6.27 -19.76 -1.19
CA SER A 176 5.53 -20.34 -0.07
C SER A 176 4.04 -20.05 -0.12
N ARG A 177 3.62 -18.89 -0.65
CA ARG A 177 2.21 -18.53 -0.80
C ARG A 177 1.56 -19.28 -1.97
N ALA A 178 2.25 -19.42 -3.10
CA ALA A 178 1.79 -20.20 -4.24
C ALA A 178 1.59 -21.69 -3.88
N ALA A 179 2.48 -22.26 -3.06
CA ALA A 179 2.38 -23.65 -2.60
C ALA A 179 1.24 -23.90 -1.58
N ARG A 180 0.66 -22.85 -1.00
CA ARG A 180 -0.45 -22.94 -0.03
C ARG A 180 -1.83 -22.74 -0.66
N LEU A 181 -1.90 -22.31 -1.91
CA LEU A 181 -3.16 -22.31 -2.63
C LEU A 181 -3.50 -23.77 -2.94
N PRO A 182 -4.69 -24.28 -2.55
CA PRO A 182 -5.10 -25.61 -2.94
C PRO A 182 -5.08 -25.67 -4.47
N VAL A 183 -4.33 -26.63 -5.02
CA VAL A 183 -4.44 -26.99 -6.42
C VAL A 183 -5.93 -27.26 -6.63
N ALA A 184 -6.59 -26.39 -7.39
CA ALA A 184 -7.96 -26.64 -7.82
C ALA A 184 -7.90 -27.98 -8.54
N VAL A 185 -8.38 -29.04 -7.87
CA VAL A 185 -8.54 -30.35 -8.47
C VAL A 185 -9.51 -30.12 -9.60
N SER A 186 -9.00 -30.06 -10.82
CA SER A 186 -9.78 -30.11 -12.04
C SER A 186 -10.57 -31.41 -11.96
N LYS A 187 -11.84 -31.30 -11.52
CA LYS A 187 -12.83 -32.37 -11.69
C LYS A 187 -12.81 -32.72 -13.17
N GLY A 188 -12.37 -33.95 -13.46
CA GLY A 188 -12.45 -34.52 -14.79
C GLY A 188 -13.86 -34.35 -15.34
N ALA A 189 -13.93 -33.87 -16.56
CA ALA A 189 -15.13 -33.99 -17.36
C ALA A 189 -15.40 -35.50 -17.51
N GLU A 190 -16.48 -35.98 -16.90
CA GLU A 190 -17.00 -37.29 -17.24
C GLU A 190 -17.68 -37.22 -18.61
N PRO A 191 -17.33 -38.12 -19.56
CA PRO A 191 -18.08 -38.29 -20.78
C PRO A 191 -19.18 -39.36 -20.54
N GLY A 192 -20.43 -39.00 -20.80
CA GLY A 192 -21.49 -40.01 -20.99
C GLY A 192 -22.62 -39.97 -19.97
N GLY A 193 -23.59 -39.09 -20.20
CA GLY A 193 -24.94 -39.20 -19.63
C GLY A 193 -25.93 -39.32 -20.77
N GLN A 194 -26.29 -40.56 -21.10
CA GLN A 194 -27.27 -40.95 -22.10
C GLN A 194 -28.66 -40.39 -21.72
N LEU A 195 -29.32 -39.68 -22.64
CA LEU A 195 -30.71 -39.24 -22.49
C LEU A 195 -31.63 -40.48 -22.55
N PRO A 196 -32.56 -40.69 -21.59
CA PRO A 196 -33.64 -41.62 -21.82
C PRO A 196 -34.68 -40.97 -22.76
N LEU A 197 -34.91 -41.63 -23.90
CA LEU A 197 -36.17 -41.55 -24.64
C LEU A 197 -37.30 -41.94 -23.67
N PHE A 198 -38.21 -41.01 -23.39
CA PHE A 198 -39.55 -41.37 -22.95
C PHE A 198 -40.49 -41.27 -24.15
N SER A 199 -40.88 -42.44 -24.65
CA SER A 199 -42.01 -42.62 -25.55
C SER A 199 -43.32 -42.34 -24.81
N SER A 200 -44.27 -41.89 -25.61
CA SER A 200 -45.71 -41.78 -25.38
C SER A 200 -46.33 -43.02 -24.73
N ASP A 201 -47.33 -42.80 -23.86
CA ASP A 201 -48.71 -43.30 -24.00
C ASP A 201 -49.50 -43.05 -22.69
N GLY A 202 -50.77 -42.67 -22.81
CA GLY A 202 -51.72 -42.75 -21.69
C GLY A 202 -52.72 -41.61 -21.58
N SER A 203 -53.82 -41.74 -22.32
CA SER A 203 -55.14 -41.12 -22.13
C SER A 203 -55.78 -41.45 -20.77
N TRP A 204 -57.05 -41.00 -20.60
CA TRP A 204 -58.02 -41.16 -19.49
C TRP A 204 -58.01 -39.97 -18.51
N GLY A 205 -59.06 -39.15 -18.37
CA GLY A 205 -60.40 -39.10 -18.97
C GLY A 205 -61.12 -37.84 -18.48
#